data_AF-A0A847HW46-F1
#
_entry.id   AF-A0A847HW46-F1
#
_cell.length_a   1.000
_cell.length_b   1.000
_cell.length_c   1.000
_cell.angle_alpha   90.00
_cell.angle_beta   90.00
_cell.angle_gamma   90.00
#
_symmetry.space_group_name_H-M   'P 1'
#
loop_
_entity.id
_entity.type
_entity.pdbx_description
1 polymer ?
#
loop_
_entity_poly.entity_id
_entity_poly.type
_entity_poly.pdbx_seq_one_letter_code
_entity_poly.pdbx_strand_id
1 'polypeptide(L)'
;MPRVVLSRKEPQPEKITPAAVRAVAPGSPAEGAGVAAGWELLTVNGKPIPDILAYRRELEGGRASLRLRQPDTGAEAEFEVAWEEPGLEFEEVIFDGIRLCANHCDFCYIHQMPKGMRKSLYIMDDDYRTSFLYG
;
A
#
# COMPACT_ATOMS: atom_id res chain seq x y z
N MET A 1 4.84 12.03 42.25
CA MET A 1 3.90 11.62 41.19
C MET A 1 4.45 10.37 40.53
N PRO A 2 3.70 9.26 40.45
CA PRO A 2 4.22 8.04 39.84
C PRO A 2 4.45 8.28 38.35
N ARG A 3 5.64 7.89 37.89
CA ARG A 3 6.09 8.01 36.50
C ARG A 3 5.35 6.95 35.70
N VAL A 4 4.41 7.36 34.86
CA VAL A 4 3.71 6.46 33.93
C VAL A 4 4.74 5.90 32.96
N VAL A 5 5.17 4.66 33.18
CA VAL A 5 5.93 3.89 32.20
C VAL A 5 4.91 3.33 31.23
N LEU A 6 4.83 3.93 30.03
CA LEU A 6 4.04 3.36 28.94
C LEU A 6 4.69 2.03 28.56
N SER A 7 4.10 0.93 29.04
CA SER A 7 4.41 -0.44 28.63
C SER A 7 4.40 -0.50 27.10
N ARG A 8 5.36 -1.23 26.53
CA ARG A 8 5.49 -1.43 25.07
C ARG A 8 4.16 -1.98 24.56
N LYS A 9 3.41 -1.08 23.91
CA LYS A 9 2.08 -1.24 23.33
C LYS A 9 1.91 -2.64 22.72
N GLU A 10 0.76 -3.24 22.99
CA GLU A 10 0.16 -4.27 22.15
C GLU A 10 0.36 -3.92 20.66
N PRO A 11 0.61 -4.91 19.77
CA PRO A 11 0.76 -4.64 18.35
C PRO A 11 -0.45 -3.83 17.90
N GLN A 12 -0.20 -2.65 17.32
CA GLN A 12 -1.27 -1.83 16.81
C GLN A 12 -2.05 -2.64 15.77
N PRO A 13 -3.39 -2.53 15.72
CA PRO A 13 -4.18 -3.26 14.75
C PRO A 13 -3.63 -2.98 13.35
N GLU A 14 -3.46 -4.05 12.57
CA GLU A 14 -2.96 -3.98 11.20
C GLU A 14 -3.84 -3.02 10.39
N LYS A 15 -3.27 -1.86 10.05
CA LYS A 15 -4.00 -0.81 9.34
C LYS A 15 -4.19 -1.26 7.89
N ILE A 16 -5.44 -1.43 7.49
CA ILE A 16 -5.78 -1.69 6.09
C ILE A 16 -5.52 -0.42 5.28
N THR A 17 -4.79 -0.61 4.20
CA THR A 17 -4.49 0.44 3.23
C THR A 17 -5.13 0.03 1.90
N PRO A 18 -6.32 0.55 1.57
CA PRO A 18 -7.00 0.17 0.35
C PRO A 18 -6.20 0.59 -0.89
N ALA A 19 -5.95 -0.34 -1.80
CA ALA A 19 -5.26 -0.06 -3.06
C ALA A 19 -6.27 0.05 -4.21
N ALA A 20 -6.38 1.24 -4.81
CA ALA A 20 -7.31 1.48 -5.91
C ALA A 20 -6.90 0.71 -7.17
N VAL A 21 -7.86 -0.06 -7.70
CA VAL A 21 -7.74 -0.82 -8.95
C VAL A 21 -8.01 0.12 -10.12
N ARG A 22 -7.00 0.31 -10.96
CA ARG A 22 -7.06 1.10 -12.19
C ARG A 22 -7.75 0.35 -13.33
N ALA A 23 -7.41 -0.93 -13.48
CA ALA A 23 -7.93 -1.77 -14.53
C ALA A 23 -7.94 -3.24 -14.11
N VAL A 24 -8.81 -4.02 -14.75
CA VAL A 24 -8.92 -5.47 -14.58
C VAL A 24 -8.70 -6.13 -15.93
N ALA A 25 -7.84 -7.14 -15.97
CA ALA A 25 -7.52 -7.87 -17.20
C ALA A 25 -8.72 -8.73 -17.66
N PRO A 26 -9.08 -8.73 -18.96
CA PRO A 26 -10.14 -9.58 -19.48
C PRO A 26 -9.83 -11.07 -19.31
N GLY A 27 -10.84 -11.86 -18.93
CA GLY A 27 -10.73 -13.29 -18.67
C GLY A 27 -9.94 -13.64 -17.41
N SER A 28 -9.61 -12.66 -16.57
CA SER A 28 -8.87 -12.88 -15.32
C SER A 28 -9.77 -13.35 -14.17
N PRO A 29 -9.20 -13.95 -13.10
CA PRO A 29 -9.93 -14.28 -11.89
C PRO A 29 -10.67 -13.08 -11.28
N ALA A 30 -10.06 -11.88 -11.30
CA ALA A 30 -10.71 -10.67 -10.81
C ALA A 30 -11.96 -10.30 -11.62
N GLU A 31 -11.91 -10.39 -12.96
CA GLU A 31 -13.10 -10.15 -13.79
C GLU A 31 -14.19 -11.20 -13.51
N GLY A 32 -13.80 -12.47 -13.38
CA GLY A 32 -14.71 -13.57 -13.02
C GLY A 32 -15.38 -13.38 -11.64
N ALA A 33 -14.70 -12.71 -10.71
CA ALA A 33 -15.23 -12.34 -9.40
C ALA A 33 -16.10 -11.05 -9.43
N GLY A 34 -16.28 -10.43 -10.60
CA GLY A 34 -17.08 -9.20 -10.76
C GLY A 34 -16.35 -7.93 -10.34
N VAL A 35 -15.03 -7.98 -10.15
CA VAL A 35 -14.22 -6.80 -9.85
C VAL A 35 -14.08 -5.94 -11.11
N ALA A 36 -14.13 -4.63 -10.93
CA ALA A 36 -13.93 -3.65 -11.99
C ALA A 36 -12.95 -2.55 -11.57
N ALA A 37 -12.59 -1.68 -12.51
CA ALA A 37 -11.88 -0.45 -12.20
C ALA A 37 -12.64 0.39 -11.15
N GLY A 38 -11.90 1.05 -10.25
CA GLY A 38 -12.44 1.82 -9.12
C GLY A 38 -12.71 1.00 -7.86
N TRP A 39 -12.56 -0.32 -7.90
CA TRP A 39 -12.57 -1.15 -6.69
C TRP A 39 -11.28 -0.95 -5.89
N GLU A 40 -11.32 -1.30 -4.61
CA GLU A 40 -10.16 -1.21 -3.71
C GLU A 40 -9.77 -2.61 -3.20
N LEU A 41 -8.51 -2.99 -3.35
CA LEU A 41 -7.95 -4.16 -2.68
C LEU A 41 -7.74 -3.84 -1.19
N LEU A 42 -8.32 -4.66 -0.31
CA LEU A 42 -8.21 -4.52 1.14
C LEU A 42 -7.08 -5.39 1.70
N THR A 43 -7.10 -6.68 1.37
CA THR A 43 -6.14 -7.65 1.91
C THR A 43 -5.80 -8.73 0.90
N VAL A 44 -4.60 -9.28 1.02
CA VAL A 44 -4.20 -10.54 0.38
C VAL A 44 -3.76 -11.51 1.48
N ASN A 45 -4.29 -12.73 1.47
CA ASN A 45 -4.09 -13.74 2.52
C ASN A 45 -4.43 -13.23 3.92
N GLY A 46 -5.46 -12.39 4.02
CA GLY A 46 -5.88 -11.73 5.27
C GLY A 46 -4.94 -10.65 5.79
N LYS A 47 -3.86 -10.32 5.06
CA LYS A 47 -2.89 -9.28 5.44
C LYS A 47 -3.14 -7.99 4.66
N PRO A 48 -3.01 -6.82 5.28
CA PRO A 48 -3.02 -5.56 4.55
C PRO A 48 -1.78 -5.47 3.66
N ILE A 49 -1.95 -4.90 2.47
CA ILE A 49 -0.87 -4.76 1.51
C ILE A 49 -0.46 -3.28 1.45
N PRO A 50 0.79 -2.93 1.82
CA PRO A 50 1.24 -1.54 1.80
C PRO A 50 1.70 -1.05 0.41
N ASP A 51 2.07 -1.96 -0.49
CA ASP A 51 2.65 -1.63 -1.80
C ASP A 51 2.64 -2.83 -2.76
N ILE A 52 3.01 -2.57 -4.02
CA ILE A 52 3.09 -3.56 -5.09
C ILE A 52 4.12 -4.68 -4.82
N LEU A 53 5.18 -4.41 -4.04
CA LEU A 53 6.19 -5.42 -3.72
C LEU A 53 5.64 -6.43 -2.71
N ALA A 54 4.87 -5.95 -1.73
CA ALA A 54 4.14 -6.81 -0.81
C ALA A 54 3.05 -7.62 -1.53
N TYR A 55 2.32 -7.00 -2.46
CA TYR A 55 1.36 -7.69 -3.30
C TYR A 55 2.01 -8.87 -4.05
N ARG A 56 3.09 -8.60 -4.80
CA ARG A 56 3.82 -9.63 -5.57
C ARG A 56 4.34 -10.76 -4.70
N ARG A 57 4.92 -10.43 -3.55
CA ARG A 57 5.43 -11.42 -2.59
C ARG A 57 4.34 -12.36 -2.07
N GLU A 58 3.13 -11.87 -1.81
CA GLU A 58 2.03 -12.75 -1.38
C GLU A 58 1.55 -13.66 -2.53
N LEU A 59 1.61 -13.20 -3.79
CA LEU A 59 1.29 -14.03 -4.96
C LEU A 59 2.36 -15.10 -5.25
N GLU A 60 3.63 -14.82 -4.98
CA GLU A 60 4.74 -15.78 -5.14
C GLU A 60 4.57 -17.05 -4.28
N GLY A 61 3.71 -17.01 -3.24
CA GLY A 61 3.35 -18.17 -2.44
C GLY A 61 2.57 -19.27 -3.20
N GLY A 62 2.18 -19.02 -4.45
CA GLY A 62 1.52 -19.99 -5.33
C GLY A 62 0.03 -20.17 -5.06
N ARG A 63 -0.49 -19.66 -3.93
CA ARG A 63 -1.92 -19.44 -3.67
C ARG A 63 -2.12 -18.13 -2.95
N ALA A 64 -3.14 -17.38 -3.36
CA ALA A 64 -3.52 -16.15 -2.71
C ALA A 64 -5.04 -15.99 -2.63
N SER A 65 -5.55 -15.62 -1.45
CA SER A 65 -6.92 -15.14 -1.26
C SER A 65 -6.92 -13.62 -1.30
N LEU A 66 -7.72 -13.01 -2.17
CA LEU A 66 -7.83 -11.56 -2.33
C LEU A 66 -9.21 -11.10 -1.87
N ARG A 67 -9.24 -10.04 -1.06
CA ARG A 67 -10.48 -9.38 -0.65
C ARG A 67 -10.49 -7.93 -1.14
N LEU A 68 -11.53 -7.58 -1.88
CA LEU A 68 -11.73 -6.25 -2.45
C LEU A 68 -13.10 -5.70 -2.07
N ARG A 69 -13.23 -4.38 -2.19
CA ARG A 69 -14.48 -3.66 -1.96
C ARG A 69 -14.71 -2.60 -3.02
N GLN A 70 -15.96 -2.46 -3.44
CA GLN A 70 -16.43 -1.37 -4.26
C GLN A 70 -16.83 -0.19 -3.33
N PRO A 71 -16.17 0.97 -3.40
CA PRO A 71 -16.31 2.03 -2.40
C PRO A 71 -17.69 2.70 -2.36
N ASP A 72 -18.40 2.79 -3.49
CA ASP A 72 -19.68 3.52 -3.58
C ASP A 72 -20.88 2.72 -3.06
N THR A 73 -20.90 1.42 -3.32
CA THR A 73 -21.99 0.48 -3.01
C THR A 73 -21.68 -0.35 -1.77
N GLY A 74 -20.42 -0.44 -1.38
CA GLY A 74 -19.96 -1.33 -0.30
C GLY A 74 -19.96 -2.81 -0.67
N ALA A 75 -20.17 -3.16 -1.95
CA ALA A 75 -20.07 -4.54 -2.41
C ALA A 75 -18.66 -5.09 -2.14
N GLU A 76 -18.58 -6.34 -1.69
CA GLU A 76 -17.31 -7.02 -1.45
C GLU A 76 -17.15 -8.19 -2.42
N ALA A 77 -15.92 -8.41 -2.86
CA ALA A 77 -15.52 -9.59 -3.63
C ALA A 77 -14.38 -10.27 -2.92
N GLU A 78 -14.47 -11.59 -2.79
CA GLU A 78 -13.42 -12.44 -2.27
C GLU A 78 -13.21 -13.61 -3.22
N PHE A 79 -11.97 -13.82 -3.66
CA PHE A 79 -11.63 -14.90 -4.57
C PHE A 79 -10.21 -15.41 -4.31
N GLU A 80 -9.97 -16.67 -4.71
CA GLU A 80 -8.68 -17.32 -4.58
C GLU A 80 -8.06 -17.55 -5.96
N VAL A 81 -6.74 -17.42 -6.05
CA VAL A 81 -5.95 -17.77 -7.23
C VAL A 81 -4.88 -18.79 -6.88
N ALA A 82 -4.51 -19.64 -7.84
CA ALA A 82 -3.43 -20.62 -7.68
C ALA A 82 -2.46 -20.57 -8.85
N TRP A 83 -1.25 -20.06 -8.62
CA TRP A 83 -0.17 -19.84 -9.61
C TRP A 83 -0.52 -18.94 -10.81
N GLU A 84 -1.75 -18.48 -10.92
CA GLU A 84 -2.24 -17.55 -11.93
C GLU A 84 -2.22 -16.11 -11.42
N GLU A 85 -2.14 -15.15 -12.34
CA GLU A 85 -2.24 -13.73 -12.01
C GLU A 85 -3.70 -13.34 -11.75
N PRO A 86 -4.02 -12.62 -10.66
CA PRO A 86 -5.37 -12.13 -10.39
C PRO A 86 -5.93 -11.21 -11.47
N GLY A 87 -5.07 -10.57 -12.28
CA GLY A 87 -5.48 -9.61 -13.31
C GLY A 87 -5.82 -8.21 -12.79
N LEU A 88 -5.23 -7.80 -11.66
CA LEU A 88 -5.42 -6.46 -11.08
C LEU A 88 -4.27 -5.52 -11.48
N GLU A 89 -4.60 -4.37 -12.06
CA GLU A 89 -3.69 -3.22 -12.22
C GLU A 89 -4.08 -2.13 -11.23
N PHE A 90 -3.11 -1.57 -10.50
CA PHE A 90 -3.34 -0.54 -9.48
C PHE A 90 -3.00 0.86 -10.00
N GLU A 91 -3.66 1.88 -9.46
CA GLU A 91 -3.41 3.30 -9.80
C GLU A 91 -2.04 3.77 -9.31
N GLU A 92 -1.65 3.31 -8.13
CA GLU A 92 -0.37 3.62 -7.47
C GLU A 92 0.41 2.34 -7.21
N VAL A 93 1.70 2.46 -6.93
CA VAL A 93 2.57 1.32 -6.55
C VAL A 93 2.89 1.27 -5.05
N ILE A 94 2.69 2.40 -4.37
CA ILE A 94 2.80 2.53 -2.92
C ILE A 94 1.41 2.92 -2.41
N PHE A 95 0.77 2.01 -1.68
CA PHE A 95 -0.62 2.17 -1.29
C PHE A 95 -0.76 3.01 -0.02
N ASP A 96 0.22 2.90 0.90
CA ASP A 96 0.17 3.55 2.22
C ASP A 96 0.81 4.95 2.25
N GLY A 97 1.17 5.46 1.07
CA GLY A 97 1.89 6.71 0.89
C GLY A 97 3.39 6.58 1.14
N ILE A 98 4.13 7.60 0.72
CA ILE A 98 5.58 7.66 0.87
C ILE A 98 5.93 7.86 2.34
N ARG A 99 6.88 7.06 2.83
CA ARG A 99 7.47 7.23 4.17
C ARG A 99 8.37 8.46 4.17
N LEU A 100 8.04 9.39 5.07
CA LEU A 100 8.81 10.61 5.24
C LEU A 100 9.81 10.46 6.37
N CYS A 101 11.01 11.02 6.16
CA CYS A 101 12.04 11.13 7.18
C CYS A 101 11.49 11.93 8.38
N ALA A 102 11.58 11.35 9.57
CA ALA A 102 11.22 12.02 10.84
C ALA A 102 12.45 12.53 11.60
N ASN A 103 13.65 12.43 11.01
CA ASN A 103 14.88 12.83 11.68
C ASN A 103 15.04 14.35 11.64
N HIS A 104 15.34 14.93 12.79
CA HIS A 104 15.64 16.36 12.94
C HIS A 104 17.16 16.60 12.99
N CYS A 105 17.87 16.13 11.95
CA CYS A 105 19.31 16.30 11.87
C CYS A 105 19.68 17.79 11.75
N ASP A 106 20.67 18.25 12.53
CA ASP A 106 21.20 19.62 12.43
C ASP A 106 21.78 19.93 11.04
N PHE A 107 22.24 18.89 10.33
CA PHE A 107 22.80 18.94 8.98
C PHE A 107 21.80 18.55 7.87
N CYS A 108 20.48 18.63 8.14
CA CYS A 108 19.47 18.30 7.13
C CYS A 108 19.43 19.34 6.00
N TYR A 109 19.88 18.95 4.80
CA TYR A 109 19.86 19.81 3.60
C TYR A 109 18.47 20.35 3.27
N ILE A 110 17.42 19.53 3.44
CA ILE A 110 16.03 19.94 3.14
C ILE A 110 15.59 21.07 4.08
N HIS A 111 15.94 21.00 5.37
CA HIS A 111 15.67 22.09 6.32
C HIS A 111 16.45 23.37 6.00
N GLN A 112 17.63 23.26 5.39
CA GLN A 112 18.47 24.39 5.02
C GLN A 112 18.10 25.02 3.66
N MET A 113 17.11 24.48 2.94
CA MET A 113 16.70 25.01 1.64
C MET A 113 16.03 26.39 1.74
N PRO A 114 16.32 27.32 0.80
CA PRO A 114 15.60 28.60 0.70
C PRO A 114 14.11 28.38 0.50
N LYS A 115 13.27 29.31 0.99
CA LYS A 115 11.81 29.30 0.77
C LYS A 115 11.47 29.66 -0.68
N GLY A 116 10.29 29.21 -1.14
CA GLY A 116 9.75 29.54 -2.47
C GLY A 116 10.20 28.63 -3.61
N MET A 117 10.92 27.54 -3.31
CA MET A 117 11.27 26.51 -4.29
C MET A 117 10.06 25.61 -4.61
N ARG A 118 10.23 24.72 -5.60
CA ARG A 118 9.20 23.72 -5.94
C ARG A 118 8.86 22.86 -4.73
N LYS A 119 7.56 22.65 -4.46
CA LYS A 119 7.07 21.90 -3.29
C LYS A 119 7.68 20.51 -3.15
N SER A 120 7.87 19.81 -4.26
CA SER A 120 8.47 18.47 -4.30
C SER A 120 9.90 18.42 -3.74
N LEU A 121 10.64 19.54 -3.78
CA LEU A 121 12.01 19.60 -3.24
C LEU A 121 12.04 19.65 -1.71
N TYR A 122 10.92 19.93 -1.05
CA TYR A 122 10.84 19.93 0.42
C TYR A 122 10.37 18.60 1.01
N ILE A 123 10.11 17.59 0.16
CA ILE A 123 9.76 16.25 0.62
C ILE A 123 11.03 15.58 1.13
N MET A 124 11.03 15.22 2.41
CA MET A 124 12.11 14.43 3.01
C MET A 124 11.79 12.95 2.82
N ASP A 125 12.17 12.39 1.67
CA ASP A 125 11.96 10.98 1.35
C ASP A 125 12.89 10.09 2.19
N ASP A 126 12.32 9.10 2.88
CA ASP A 126 13.03 8.03 3.60
C ASP A 126 12.33 6.68 3.33
N ASP A 127 11.82 6.53 2.11
CA ASP A 127 11.10 5.34 1.68
C ASP A 127 11.96 4.50 0.74
N TYR A 128 12.55 3.41 1.24
CA TYR A 128 13.36 2.51 0.41
C TYR A 128 12.62 1.93 -0.81
N ARG A 129 11.28 1.92 -0.78
CA ARG A 129 10.46 1.39 -1.87
C ARG A 129 10.54 2.27 -3.10
N THR A 130 10.68 3.60 -2.94
CA THR A 130 10.82 4.51 -4.08
C THR A 130 12.11 4.22 -4.84
N SER A 131 13.23 4.01 -4.14
CA SER A 131 14.50 3.62 -4.77
C SER A 131 14.40 2.27 -5.49
N PHE A 132 13.70 1.29 -4.91
CA PHE A 132 13.54 -0.01 -5.58
C PHE A 132 12.67 0.09 -6.84
N LEU A 133 11.60 0.89 -6.79
CA LEU A 133 10.63 0.99 -7.87
C LEU A 133 11.08 1.91 -9.02
N TYR A 134 11.93 2.91 -8.72
CA TYR A 134 12.30 3.95 -9.68
C TYR A 134 13.82 4.09 -9.95
N GLY A 135 14.69 3.39 -9.20
CA GLY A 135 16.15 3.39 -9.39
C GLY A 135 16.87 4.47 -8.58
#